data_AF-A0A5B7WYK6-F1
#
_entry.id   AF-A0A5B7WYK6-F1
#
_cell.length_a   1.000
_cell.length_b   1.000
_cell.length_c   1.000
_cell.angle_alpha   90.00
_cell.angle_beta   90.00
_cell.angle_gamma   90.00
#
_symmetry.space_group_name_H-M   'P 1'
#
loop_
_entity.id
_entity.type
_entity.pdbx_description
1 polymer ?
#
loop_
_entity_poly.entity_id
_entity_poly.type
_entity_poly.pdbx_seq_one_letter_code
_entity_poly.pdbx_strand_id
1 'polypeptide(L)'
;MKYKDIDELFEGLDFDVAEPASGHEDRFLQRLKEKQKKPAPGGKLRMLWSPIAAVAAGLVLIILIGGNLMGSYSLTNSADLAGISPEMKETHQFYTSLITTELAKIEEAKTPETEALVNDALAQLEKLDNDYEKLKKDLKTSGQDKRVIFAMVSNLQQRIDLLNNVLTHIENIKELKNPNNENNII
;
A
#
# COMPACT_ATOMS: atom_id res chain seq x y z
N MET A 1 4.56 11.35 -35.82
CA MET A 1 3.24 11.30 -36.48
C MET A 1 2.54 12.61 -36.16
N LYS A 2 2.14 13.38 -37.18
CA LYS A 2 1.53 14.71 -37.03
C LYS A 2 0.03 14.53 -36.89
N TYR A 3 -0.58 15.03 -35.82
CA TYR A 3 -2.04 15.02 -35.66
C TYR A 3 -2.62 16.01 -36.68
N LYS A 4 -3.50 15.51 -37.56
CA LYS A 4 -4.26 16.39 -38.47
C LYS A 4 -5.31 17.12 -37.66
N ASP A 5 -5.42 18.42 -37.92
CA ASP A 5 -6.41 19.28 -37.30
C ASP A 5 -7.81 18.79 -37.71
N ILE A 6 -8.77 18.83 -36.78
CA ILE A 6 -10.13 18.34 -37.06
C ILE A 6 -10.79 19.15 -38.18
N ASP A 7 -10.38 20.41 -38.35
CA ASP A 7 -10.88 21.30 -39.38
C ASP A 7 -10.54 20.80 -40.80
N GLU A 8 -9.37 20.15 -40.99
CA GLU A 8 -8.99 19.52 -42.26
C GLU A 8 -9.90 18.34 -42.64
N LEU A 9 -10.56 17.69 -41.67
CA LEU A 9 -11.43 16.54 -41.92
C LEU A 9 -12.82 16.95 -42.43
N PHE A 10 -13.23 18.19 -42.15
CA PHE A 10 -14.54 18.72 -42.52
C PHE A 10 -14.48 19.75 -43.65
N GLU A 11 -13.28 20.14 -44.08
CA GLU A 11 -13.05 21.05 -45.19
C GLU A 11 -13.57 20.43 -46.52
N GLY A 12 -14.59 21.06 -47.11
CA GLY A 12 -15.22 20.60 -48.36
C GLY A 12 -16.45 19.69 -48.19
N LEU A 13 -16.90 19.44 -46.95
CA LEU A 13 -18.20 18.81 -46.70
C LEU A 13 -19.29 19.88 -46.62
N ASP A 14 -20.29 19.77 -47.50
CA ASP A 14 -21.53 20.53 -47.37
C ASP A 14 -22.44 19.75 -46.41
N PHE A 15 -22.84 20.37 -45.30
CA PHE A 15 -23.68 19.73 -44.29
C PHE A 15 -25.17 20.00 -44.50
N ASP A 16 -25.51 20.96 -45.36
CA ASP A 16 -26.89 21.37 -45.66
C ASP A 16 -27.38 20.79 -47.00
N VAL A 17 -27.07 19.51 -47.26
CA VAL A 17 -27.42 18.82 -48.52
C VAL A 17 -28.90 18.43 -48.56
N ALA A 18 -29.57 18.31 -47.41
CA ALA A 18 -30.99 17.93 -47.35
C ALA A 18 -31.64 18.36 -46.03
N GLU A 19 -32.88 18.84 -46.12
CA GLU A 19 -33.71 19.06 -44.94
C GLU A 19 -34.27 17.74 -44.38
N PRO A 20 -34.41 17.61 -43.04
CA PRO A 20 -35.05 16.45 -42.44
C PRO A 20 -36.49 16.26 -42.94
N ALA A 21 -36.94 15.00 -43.01
CA ALA A 21 -38.32 14.69 -43.35
C ALA A 21 -39.31 15.40 -42.41
N SER A 22 -40.44 15.85 -42.95
CA SER A 22 -41.45 16.61 -42.20
C SER A 22 -41.88 15.91 -40.89
N GLY A 23 -42.07 16.73 -39.84
CA GLY A 23 -42.36 16.26 -38.48
C GLY A 23 -41.17 15.64 -37.74
N HIS A 24 -39.94 15.76 -38.24
CA HIS A 24 -38.74 15.30 -37.53
C HIS A 24 -38.58 15.97 -36.16
N GLU A 25 -38.80 17.28 -36.07
CA GLU A 25 -38.71 18.04 -34.83
C GLU A 25 -39.70 17.54 -33.77
N ASP A 26 -40.96 17.33 -34.16
CA ASP A 26 -41.99 16.80 -33.26
C ASP A 26 -41.63 15.42 -32.72
N ARG A 27 -41.17 14.51 -33.60
CA ARG A 27 -40.72 13.16 -33.20
C ARG A 27 -39.50 13.22 -32.29
N PHE A 28 -38.59 14.16 -32.55
CA PHE A 28 -37.41 14.37 -31.71
C PHE A 28 -37.80 14.86 -30.31
N LEU A 29 -38.65 15.90 -30.23
CA LEU A 29 -39.14 16.45 -28.97
C LEU A 29 -39.95 15.41 -28.18
N GLN A 30 -40.71 14.56 -28.86
CA GLN A 30 -41.42 13.45 -28.22
C GLN A 30 -40.44 12.46 -27.57
N ARG A 31 -39.41 12.01 -28.29
CA ARG A 31 -38.39 11.10 -27.76
C ARG A 31 -37.57 11.73 -26.63
N LEU A 32 -37.31 13.04 -26.70
CA LEU A 32 -36.63 13.78 -25.63
C LEU A 32 -37.46 13.78 -24.35
N LYS A 33 -38.77 14.05 -24.46
CA LYS A 33 -39.71 14.03 -23.32
C LYS A 33 -39.88 12.62 -22.75
N GLU A 34 -39.89 11.58 -23.58
CA GLU A 34 -39.96 10.19 -23.13
C GLU A 34 -38.72 9.77 -22.33
N LYS A 35 -37.52 10.20 -22.73
CA LYS A 35 -36.28 9.92 -21.98
C LYS A 35 -36.14 10.72 -20.68
N GLN A 36 -36.88 11.82 -20.52
CA GLN A 36 -36.92 12.62 -19.29
C GLN A 36 -37.99 12.14 -18.27
N LYS A 37 -38.80 11.13 -18.62
CA LYS A 37 -39.66 10.46 -17.63
C LYS A 37 -38.78 9.62 -16.71
N LYS A 38 -38.35 10.21 -15.59
CA LYS A 38 -37.85 9.45 -14.43
C LYS A 38 -38.91 8.39 -14.08
N PRO A 39 -38.53 7.16 -13.70
CA PRO A 39 -39.52 6.18 -13.26
C PRO A 39 -40.34 6.78 -12.12
N ALA A 40 -41.67 6.64 -12.20
CA ALA A 40 -42.58 7.09 -11.16
C ALA A 40 -42.14 6.51 -9.80
N PRO A 41 -42.24 7.26 -8.68
CA PRO A 41 -41.98 6.70 -7.35
C PRO A 41 -43.17 5.81 -6.95
N GLY A 42 -43.25 4.63 -7.55
CA GLY A 42 -44.33 3.66 -7.40
C GLY A 42 -43.78 2.34 -6.90
N GLY A 43 -43.45 2.28 -5.62
CA GLY A 43 -43.05 1.04 -4.95
C GLY A 43 -42.44 1.34 -3.60
N LYS A 44 -43.22 1.20 -2.52
CA LYS A 44 -42.72 1.26 -1.14
C LYS A 44 -41.77 0.10 -0.88
N LEU A 45 -40.50 0.20 -1.28
CA LEU A 45 -39.46 -0.59 -0.64
C LEU A 45 -39.08 0.15 0.65
N ARG A 46 -39.73 -0.22 1.75
CA ARG A 46 -39.16 -0.04 3.08
C ARG A 46 -37.92 -0.94 3.16
N MET A 47 -36.83 -0.50 2.54
CA MET A 47 -35.53 -1.10 2.73
C MET A 47 -35.08 -0.65 4.13
N LEU A 48 -35.09 -1.60 5.05
CA LEU A 48 -34.68 -1.45 6.43
C LEU A 48 -33.18 -1.17 6.49
N TRP A 49 -32.79 0.10 6.33
CA TRP A 49 -31.50 0.59 6.79
C TRP A 49 -31.55 0.64 8.31
N SER A 50 -31.37 -0.52 8.94
CA SER A 50 -31.11 -0.62 10.38
C SER A 50 -29.83 0.16 10.71
N PRO A 51 -29.77 0.90 11.83
CA PRO A 51 -28.58 1.65 12.24
C PRO A 51 -27.31 0.78 12.37
N ILE A 52 -27.47 -0.55 12.44
CA ILE A 52 -26.37 -1.53 12.49
C ILE A 52 -25.58 -1.59 11.17
N ALA A 53 -26.23 -1.40 10.02
CA ALA A 53 -25.56 -1.45 8.71
C ALA A 53 -24.60 -0.25 8.51
N ALA A 54 -24.93 0.91 9.06
CA ALA A 54 -24.08 2.09 9.00
C ALA A 54 -22.82 1.96 9.89
N VAL A 55 -22.97 1.33 11.07
CA VAL A 55 -21.84 1.05 11.98
C VAL A 55 -20.88 0.04 11.38
N ALA A 56 -21.38 -1.05 10.78
CA ALA A 56 -20.53 -2.05 10.13
C ALA A 56 -19.74 -1.47 8.95
N ALA A 57 -20.37 -0.63 8.12
CA ALA A 57 -19.69 0.06 7.01
C ALA A 57 -18.61 1.04 7.51
N GLY A 58 -18.87 1.73 8.64
CA GLY A 58 -17.89 2.60 9.29
C GLY A 58 -16.68 1.83 9.83
N LEU A 59 -16.89 0.69 10.49
CA LEU A 59 -15.81 -0.16 10.99
C LEU A 59 -14.97 -0.74 9.84
N VAL A 60 -15.61 -1.17 8.74
CA VAL A 60 -14.90 -1.65 7.54
C VAL A 60 -14.05 -0.54 6.90
N LEU A 61 -14.56 0.69 6.83
CA LEU A 61 -13.79 1.84 6.35
C LEU A 61 -12.63 2.20 7.28
N ILE A 62 -12.84 2.17 8.59
CA ILE A 62 -11.77 2.42 9.58
C ILE A 62 -10.70 1.32 9.50
N ILE A 63 -11.08 0.05 9.29
CA ILE A 63 -10.15 -1.06 9.09
C ILE A 63 -9.45 -0.98 7.73
N LEU A 64 -10.11 -0.53 6.66
CA LEU A 64 -9.49 -0.34 5.35
C LEU A 64 -8.50 0.83 5.33
N ILE A 65 -8.87 1.96 5.95
CA ILE A 65 -8.04 3.16 6.02
C ILE A 65 -6.92 2.98 7.06
N GLY A 66 -7.24 2.43 8.24
CA GLY A 66 -6.28 2.14 9.30
C GLY A 66 -5.40 0.91 9.04
N GLY A 67 -5.92 -0.10 8.35
CA GLY A 67 -5.16 -1.30 7.94
C GLY A 67 -4.18 -1.03 6.80
N ASN A 68 -4.46 -0.06 5.92
CA ASN A 68 -3.47 0.42 4.95
C ASN A 68 -2.30 1.18 5.60
N LEU A 69 -2.49 1.75 6.80
CA LEU A 69 -1.40 2.40 7.54
C LEU A 69 -0.49 1.40 8.27
N MET A 70 -0.93 0.15 8.46
CA MET A 70 -0.19 -0.83 9.27
C MET A 70 0.29 -2.07 8.49
N GLY A 71 -0.19 -2.28 7.26
CA GLY A 71 0.06 -3.50 6.48
C GLY A 71 0.85 -3.32 5.18
N SER A 72 1.45 -2.16 4.94
CA SER A 72 2.38 -2.00 3.81
C SER A 72 3.80 -1.77 4.34
N TYR A 73 4.45 -2.87 4.72
CA TYR A 73 5.90 -2.94 4.62
C TYR A 73 6.21 -2.69 3.14
N SER A 74 6.48 -1.43 2.82
CA SER A 74 6.78 -1.03 1.47
C SER A 74 8.05 -1.76 1.10
N LEU A 75 7.93 -2.78 0.24
CA LEU A 75 9.09 -3.35 -0.43
C LEU A 75 9.65 -2.23 -1.29
N THR A 76 10.56 -1.48 -0.68
CA THR A 76 11.17 -0.27 -1.21
C THR A 76 11.77 -0.59 -2.58
N ASN A 77 11.37 0.16 -3.61
CA ASN A 77 11.78 -0.11 -4.98
C ASN A 77 13.31 -0.03 -5.14
N SER A 78 13.96 -1.19 -5.27
CA SER A 78 15.39 -1.33 -5.59
C SER A 78 15.79 -0.67 -6.92
N ALA A 79 14.81 -0.31 -7.75
CA ALA A 79 15.00 0.36 -9.03
C ALA A 79 15.64 1.76 -8.90
N ASP A 80 15.39 2.51 -7.82
CA ASP A 80 15.97 3.85 -7.63
C ASP A 80 17.48 3.80 -7.36
N LEU A 81 17.99 2.70 -6.77
CA LEU A 81 19.42 2.49 -6.54
C LEU A 81 20.15 1.96 -7.78
N ALA A 82 19.45 1.24 -8.67
CA ALA A 82 20.04 0.64 -9.87
C ALA A 82 20.71 1.66 -10.81
N GLY A 83 20.16 2.88 -10.88
CA GLY A 83 20.72 3.97 -11.69
C GLY A 83 21.88 4.70 -11.01
N ILE A 84 22.13 4.46 -9.72
CA ILE A 84 23.13 5.17 -8.91
C ILE A 84 24.31 4.26 -8.60
N SER A 85 24.08 3.10 -7.97
CA SER A 85 25.10 2.10 -7.65
C SER A 85 24.52 0.69 -7.77
N PRO A 86 24.97 -0.11 -8.77
CA PRO A 86 24.59 -1.51 -8.91
C PRO A 86 24.90 -2.35 -7.67
N GLU A 87 26.02 -2.09 -7.00
CA GLU A 87 26.46 -2.82 -5.80
C GLU A 87 25.51 -2.54 -4.62
N MET A 88 25.04 -1.29 -4.48
CA MET A 88 24.05 -0.97 -3.45
C MET A 88 22.67 -1.52 -3.74
N LYS A 89 22.31 -1.70 -5.02
CA LYS A 89 21.09 -2.42 -5.39
C LYS A 89 21.17 -3.88 -4.93
N GLU A 90 22.26 -4.58 -5.24
CA GLU A 90 22.44 -5.98 -4.83
C GLU A 90 22.44 -6.11 -3.30
N THR A 91 23.16 -5.22 -2.62
CA THR A 91 23.18 -5.16 -1.15
C THR A 91 21.78 -4.97 -0.59
N HIS A 92 21.02 -3.99 -1.09
CA HIS A 92 19.66 -3.76 -0.65
C HIS A 92 18.78 -5.01 -0.86
N GLN A 93 18.85 -5.64 -2.03
CA GLN A 93 18.05 -6.83 -2.32
C GLN A 93 18.37 -7.99 -1.37
N PHE A 94 19.65 -8.25 -1.12
CA PHE A 94 20.09 -9.29 -0.20
C PHE A 94 19.58 -9.04 1.23
N TYR A 95 19.85 -7.85 1.78
CA TYR A 95 19.48 -7.52 3.16
C TYR A 95 17.96 -7.43 3.36
N THR A 96 17.21 -6.85 2.41
CA THR A 96 15.74 -6.78 2.51
C THR A 96 15.10 -8.16 2.48
N SER A 97 15.62 -9.09 1.68
CA SER A 97 15.15 -10.49 1.69
C SER A 97 15.36 -11.15 3.06
N LEU A 98 16.55 -10.93 3.65
CA LEU A 98 16.88 -11.46 4.97
C LEU A 98 15.98 -10.84 6.06
N ILE A 99 15.84 -9.52 6.08
CA ILE A 99 14.95 -8.79 7.00
C ILE A 99 13.51 -9.32 6.90
N THR A 100 13.01 -9.52 5.68
CA THR A 100 11.66 -10.07 5.45
C THR A 100 11.51 -11.46 6.04
N THR A 101 12.53 -12.31 5.88
CA THR A 101 12.56 -13.66 6.44
C THR A 101 12.56 -13.64 7.97
N GLU A 102 13.37 -12.80 8.60
CA GLU A 102 13.41 -12.69 10.07
C GLU A 102 12.11 -12.10 10.63
N LEU A 103 11.52 -11.12 9.93
CA LEU A 103 10.24 -10.53 10.33
C LEU A 103 9.11 -11.57 10.32
N ALA A 104 9.08 -12.45 9.32
CA ALA A 104 8.10 -13.54 9.25
C ALA A 104 8.23 -14.48 10.47
N LYS A 105 9.45 -14.81 10.92
CA LYS A 105 9.66 -15.62 12.13
C LYS A 105 9.14 -14.91 13.39
N ILE A 106 9.32 -13.59 13.49
CA ILE A 106 8.82 -12.80 14.61
C ILE A 106 7.29 -12.79 14.62
N GLU A 107 6.67 -12.62 13.45
CA GLU A 107 5.20 -12.67 13.31
C GLU A 107 4.64 -14.04 13.69
N GLU A 108 5.28 -15.13 13.26
CA GLU A 108 4.90 -16.50 13.65
C GLU A 108 5.07 -16.76 15.16
N ALA A 109 6.05 -16.12 15.79
CA ALA A 109 6.34 -16.27 17.20
C ALA A 109 5.57 -15.30 18.12
N LYS A 110 4.68 -14.49 17.56
CA LYS A 110 3.87 -13.52 18.31
C LYS A 110 2.83 -14.23 19.18
N THR A 111 2.93 -14.05 20.49
CA THR A 111 1.95 -14.50 21.49
C THR A 111 1.56 -13.33 22.38
N PRO A 112 0.49 -13.42 23.20
CA PRO A 112 0.12 -12.34 24.12
C PRO A 112 1.25 -11.91 25.06
N GLU A 113 2.15 -12.83 25.42
CA GLU A 113 3.30 -12.56 26.28
C GLU A 113 4.44 -11.83 25.57
N THR A 114 4.61 -12.06 24.26
CA THR A 114 5.68 -11.44 23.46
C THR A 114 5.20 -10.22 22.70
N GLU A 115 3.89 -9.94 22.68
CA GLU A 115 3.29 -8.89 21.88
C GLU A 115 3.88 -7.50 22.14
N ALA A 116 4.13 -7.12 23.39
CA ALA A 116 4.71 -5.82 23.72
C ALA A 116 6.13 -5.66 23.14
N LEU A 117 6.96 -6.71 23.23
CA LEU A 117 8.30 -6.74 22.66
C LEU A 117 8.27 -6.67 21.13
N VAL A 118 7.37 -7.43 20.51
CA VAL A 118 7.21 -7.42 19.04
C VAL A 118 6.77 -6.05 18.55
N ASN A 119 5.79 -5.42 19.21
CA ASN A 119 5.28 -4.11 18.81
C ASN A 119 6.36 -3.02 18.96
N ASP A 120 7.16 -3.06 20.02
CA ASP A 120 8.29 -2.14 20.20
C ASP A 120 9.35 -2.33 19.10
N ALA A 121 9.69 -3.58 18.78
CA ALA A 121 10.60 -3.91 17.69
C ALA A 121 10.13 -3.38 16.34
N LEU A 122 8.83 -3.51 16.02
CA LEU A 122 8.24 -2.97 14.80
C LEU A 122 8.37 -1.44 14.72
N ALA A 123 8.14 -0.74 15.84
CA ALA A 123 8.29 0.71 15.90
C ALA A 123 9.75 1.16 15.71
N GLN A 124 10.70 0.43 16.29
CA GLN A 124 12.13 0.69 16.09
C GLN A 124 12.56 0.39 14.65
N LEU A 125 12.04 -0.68 14.04
CA LEU A 125 12.29 -1.05 12.66
C LEU A 125 11.80 0.03 11.69
N GLU A 126 10.62 0.61 11.94
CA GLU A 126 10.06 1.73 11.17
C GLU A 126 10.97 2.96 11.23
N LYS A 127 11.55 3.26 12.40
CA LYS A 127 12.52 4.37 12.51
C LYS A 127 13.76 4.12 11.65
N LEU A 128 14.31 2.91 11.70
CA LEU A 128 15.44 2.51 10.86
C LEU A 128 15.07 2.57 9.37
N ASP A 129 13.82 2.24 9.01
CA ASP A 129 13.33 2.35 7.64
C ASP A 129 13.32 3.79 7.12
N ASN A 130 12.74 4.69 7.90
CA ASN A 130 12.72 6.11 7.58
C ASN A 130 14.13 6.70 7.43
N ASP A 131 15.10 6.28 8.23
CA ASP A 131 16.47 6.75 8.13
C ASP A 131 17.18 6.25 6.85
N TYR A 132 16.89 5.02 6.41
CA TYR A 132 17.41 4.50 5.14
C TYR A 132 16.84 5.23 3.93
N GLU A 133 15.56 5.59 3.94
CA GLU A 133 14.95 6.36 2.86
C GLU A 133 15.55 7.77 2.75
N LYS A 134 15.99 8.38 3.86
CA LYS A 134 16.79 9.61 3.83
C LYS A 134 18.15 9.35 3.19
N LEU A 135 18.85 8.30 3.62
CA LEU A 135 20.17 7.96 3.08
C LEU A 135 20.14 7.64 1.58
N LYS A 136 19.07 7.05 1.05
CA LYS A 136 18.89 6.87 -0.40
C LYS A 136 18.86 8.20 -1.16
N LYS A 137 18.15 9.20 -0.62
CA LYS A 137 18.11 10.56 -1.20
C LYS A 137 19.48 11.22 -1.11
N ASP A 138 20.18 11.05 0.01
CA ASP A 138 21.54 11.57 0.18
C ASP A 138 22.52 10.91 -0.78
N LEU A 139 22.39 9.60 -1.03
CA LEU A 139 23.25 8.87 -1.98
C LEU A 139 23.07 9.39 -3.41
N LYS A 140 21.82 9.68 -3.79
CA LYS A 140 21.44 10.25 -5.09
C LYS A 140 22.00 11.65 -5.29
N THR A 141 21.98 12.49 -4.25
CA THR A 141 22.46 13.88 -4.32
C THR A 141 23.99 13.98 -4.18
N SER A 142 24.61 13.09 -3.43
CA SER A 142 26.06 13.09 -3.17
C SER A 142 26.91 12.43 -4.25
N GLY A 143 26.30 11.71 -5.20
CA GLY A 143 27.02 11.05 -6.29
C GLY A 143 27.84 9.85 -5.84
N GLN A 144 27.24 8.96 -5.02
CA GLN A 144 27.87 7.77 -4.44
C GLN A 144 28.92 8.04 -3.33
N ASP A 145 28.65 9.00 -2.43
CA ASP A 145 29.55 9.20 -1.28
C ASP A 145 29.66 7.93 -0.43
N LYS A 146 30.89 7.41 -0.29
CA LYS A 146 31.21 6.20 0.47
C LYS A 146 30.73 6.26 1.92
N ARG A 147 30.66 7.45 2.51
CA ARG A 147 30.15 7.64 3.88
C ARG A 147 28.64 7.38 3.95
N VAL A 148 27.89 7.80 2.92
CA VAL A 148 26.46 7.51 2.81
C VAL A 148 26.24 6.02 2.57
N ILE A 149 27.03 5.41 1.69
CA ILE A 149 27.02 3.95 1.47
C ILE A 149 27.25 3.19 2.78
N PHE A 150 28.28 3.57 3.54
CA PHE A 150 28.56 2.96 4.84
C PHE A 150 27.39 3.12 5.82
N ALA A 151 26.79 4.30 5.90
CA ALA A 151 25.62 4.54 6.74
C ALA A 151 24.42 3.69 6.32
N MET A 152 24.20 3.50 5.02
CA MET A 152 23.13 2.64 4.49
C MET A 152 23.34 1.18 4.88
N VAL A 153 24.55 0.65 4.71
CA VAL A 153 24.89 -0.71 5.11
C VAL A 153 24.73 -0.88 6.62
N SER A 154 25.21 0.08 7.41
CA SER A 154 25.07 0.06 8.87
C SER A 154 23.61 0.08 9.30
N ASN A 155 22.74 0.84 8.64
CA ASN A 155 21.31 0.83 8.91
C ASN A 155 20.70 -0.56 8.67
N LEU A 156 21.01 -1.22 7.53
CA LEU A 156 20.52 -2.56 7.24
C LEU A 156 21.00 -3.59 8.27
N GLN A 157 22.26 -3.49 8.72
CA GLN A 157 22.80 -4.33 9.79
C GLN A 157 22.07 -4.11 11.11
N GLN A 158 21.83 -2.87 11.51
CA GLN A 158 21.09 -2.54 12.74
C GLN A 158 19.68 -3.14 12.75
N ARG A 159 19.00 -3.19 11.60
CA ARG A 159 17.69 -3.84 11.49
C ARG A 159 17.79 -5.34 11.76
N ILE A 160 18.78 -6.00 11.18
CA ILE A 160 18.99 -7.44 11.40
C ILE A 160 19.32 -7.71 12.87
N ASP A 161 20.22 -6.91 13.45
CA ASP A 161 20.60 -7.04 14.86
C ASP A 161 19.39 -6.88 15.79
N LEU A 162 18.53 -5.89 15.51
CA LEU A 162 17.27 -5.70 16.23
C LEU A 162 16.37 -6.94 16.14
N LEU A 163 16.13 -7.46 14.93
CA LEU A 163 15.24 -8.61 14.73
C LEU A 163 15.80 -9.88 15.38
N ASN A 164 17.11 -10.12 15.28
CA ASN A 164 17.78 -11.23 15.94
C ASN A 164 17.65 -11.15 17.47
N ASN A 165 17.90 -9.98 18.06
CA ASN A 165 17.74 -9.78 19.50
C ASN A 165 16.30 -10.08 19.96
N VAL A 166 15.31 -9.65 19.18
CA VAL A 166 13.89 -9.92 19.47
C VAL A 166 13.59 -11.40 19.42
N LEU A 167 14.05 -12.12 18.40
CA LEU A 167 13.90 -13.56 18.28
C LEU A 167 14.53 -14.30 19.47
N THR A 168 15.76 -13.95 19.84
CA THR A 168 16.44 -14.51 21.02
C THR A 168 15.65 -14.25 22.30
N HIS A 169 15.11 -13.05 22.50
CA HIS A 169 14.28 -12.76 23.66
C HIS A 169 12.97 -13.55 23.68
N ILE A 170 12.34 -13.74 22.52
CA ILE A 170 11.15 -14.57 22.39
C ILE A 170 11.46 -16.04 22.75
N GLU A 171 12.58 -16.58 22.27
CA GLU A 171 13.03 -17.94 22.61
C GLU A 171 13.26 -18.09 24.11
N ASN A 172 13.98 -17.15 24.74
CA ASN A 172 14.20 -17.15 26.18
C ASN A 172 12.87 -17.15 26.98
N ILE A 173 11.88 -16.34 26.56
CA ILE A 173 10.56 -16.31 27.20
C ILE A 173 9.85 -17.67 27.06
N LYS A 174 9.97 -18.33 25.90
CA LYS A 174 9.40 -19.67 25.67
C LYS A 174 10.07 -20.74 26.55
N GLU A 175 11.39 -20.71 26.69
CA GLU A 175 12.15 -21.66 27.52
C GLU A 175 11.81 -21.53 29.01
N LEU A 176 11.67 -20.30 29.52
CA LEU A 176 11.31 -20.05 30.91
C LEU A 176 9.91 -20.56 31.26
N LYS A 177 9.00 -20.63 30.30
CA LYS A 177 7.65 -21.18 30.47
C LYS A 177 7.56 -22.70 30.30
N ASN A 178 8.64 -23.39 29.94
CA ASN A 178 8.60 -24.83 29.73
C ASN A 178 8.44 -25.55 31.09
N PRO A 179 7.31 -26.26 31.35
CA PRO A 179 7.01 -26.84 32.65
C PRO A 179 8.02 -27.91 33.11
N ASN A 180 8.88 -28.41 32.21
CA ASN A 180 9.97 -29.32 32.57
C ASN A 180 11.05 -28.64 33.44
N ASN A 181 11.12 -27.31 33.47
CA ASN A 181 12.06 -26.55 34.31
C ASN A 181 11.53 -26.31 35.74
N GLU A 182 10.27 -26.64 36.05
CA GLU A 182 9.69 -26.49 37.40
C GLU A 182 9.89 -27.73 38.29
N ASN A 183 10.39 -28.86 37.74
CA ASN A 183 10.53 -30.13 38.47
C ASN A 183 11.89 -30.36 39.14
N ASN A 184 12.71 -29.32 39.34
CA ASN A 184 13.98 -29.44 40.05
C ASN A 184 13.96 -28.60 41.34
N ILE A 185 13.10 -29.01 42.28
CA ILE A 185 13.16 -28.60 43.68
C ILE A 185 13.70 -29.82 44.44
N ILE A 186 14.90 -29.68 45.00
CA ILE A 186 15.55 -30.65 45.90
C ILE A 186 14.89 -30.56 47.28
#